data_AF-A0A1M3IGM5-F1
#
_entry.id   AF-A0A1M3IGM5-F1
#
_cell.length_a   1.000
_cell.length_b   1.000
_cell.length_c   1.000
_cell.angle_alpha   90.00
_cell.angle_beta   90.00
_cell.angle_gamma   90.00
#
_symmetry.space_group_name_H-M   'P 1'
#
loop_
_entity.id
_entity.type
_entity.pdbx_description
1 polymer ?
#
loop_
_entity_poly.entity_id
_entity_poly.type
_entity_poly.pdbx_seq_one_letter_code
_entity_poly.pdbx_strand_id
1 'polypeptide(L)'
;MSKIFFPRYQFSGLLELAERLNEDYYTSVDNLCRNAYNILSRLEQKEEHTSTILYISMSKKFLEQLREFTILRKEIMVPYIGELNKKALEKHDCNTCSGKCTMQHTTQVASLKESHQKIKEILYRLQMVALPLYSDIQYPAEYKKLRNEIMIIDTSLTELFYLEEACLIPKMIEAQRSIHAYS
;
A
#
# COMPACT_ATOMS: atom_id res chain seq x y z
N MET A 1 16.45 -8.95 1.63
CA MET A 1 15.98 -7.58 1.39
C MET A 1 16.98 -6.88 0.49
N SER A 2 16.63 -6.71 -0.78
CA SER A 2 17.44 -6.02 -1.79
C SER A 2 17.49 -4.54 -1.47
N LYS A 3 18.70 -3.95 -1.39
CA LYS A 3 18.87 -2.50 -1.34
C LYS A 3 18.18 -1.88 -2.56
N ILE A 4 17.19 -1.03 -2.34
CA ILE A 4 16.50 -0.31 -3.40
C ILE A 4 17.49 0.61 -4.10
N PHE A 5 17.60 0.50 -5.42
CA PHE A 5 18.21 1.53 -6.24
C PHE A 5 17.15 2.62 -6.47
N PHE A 6 16.99 3.53 -5.50
CA PHE A 6 16.09 4.68 -5.60
C PHE A 6 16.21 5.44 -6.94
N PRO A 7 17.41 5.62 -7.53
CA PRO A 7 17.56 6.22 -8.86
C PRO A 7 16.71 5.54 -9.94
N ARG A 8 16.54 4.21 -9.87
CA ARG A 8 15.74 3.46 -10.85
C ARG A 8 14.30 3.94 -10.88
N TYR A 9 13.68 4.18 -9.73
CA TYR A 9 12.29 4.64 -9.64
C TYR A 9 12.16 6.14 -9.92
N GLN A 10 13.15 6.93 -9.53
CA GLN A 10 13.16 8.38 -9.75
C GLN A 10 13.17 8.74 -11.25
N PHE A 11 14.00 8.03 -12.02
CA PHE A 11 14.21 8.32 -13.45
C PHE A 11 13.22 7.59 -14.38
N SER A 12 12.42 6.65 -13.89
CA SER A 12 11.38 6.00 -14.69
C SER A 12 10.29 6.97 -15.16
N GLY A 13 9.72 6.68 -16.33
CA GLY A 13 8.49 7.32 -16.80
C GLY A 13 7.30 6.97 -15.91
N LEU A 14 6.21 7.75 -15.99
CA LEU A 14 5.05 7.58 -15.10
C LEU A 14 4.43 6.18 -15.19
N LEU A 15 4.20 5.67 -16.41
CA LEU A 15 3.63 4.33 -16.62
C LEU A 15 4.59 3.24 -16.14
N GLU A 16 5.86 3.30 -16.54
CA GLU A 16 6.88 2.32 -16.12
C GLU A 16 7.00 2.27 -14.58
N LEU A 17 6.98 3.43 -13.92
CA LEU A 17 7.01 3.50 -12.46
C LEU A 17 5.80 2.79 -11.84
N ALA A 18 4.59 3.02 -12.36
CA ALA A 18 3.38 2.39 -11.86
C ALA A 18 3.39 0.86 -12.03
N GLU A 19 3.84 0.38 -13.19
CA GLU A 19 4.00 -1.05 -13.47
C GLU A 19 5.03 -1.69 -12.53
N ARG A 20 6.17 -1.02 -12.30
CA ARG A 20 7.17 -1.48 -11.34
C ARG A 20 6.64 -1.54 -9.91
N LEU A 21 5.94 -0.50 -9.45
CA LEU A 21 5.33 -0.52 -8.11
C LEU A 21 4.31 -1.65 -7.97
N ASN A 22 3.58 -1.97 -9.03
CA ASN A 22 2.65 -3.10 -9.05
C ASN A 22 3.32 -4.46 -8.91
N GLU A 23 4.40 -4.68 -9.65
CA GLU A 23 5.17 -5.93 -9.61
C GLU A 23 5.96 -6.06 -8.31
N ASP A 24 6.76 -5.05 -7.98
CA ASP A 24 7.74 -5.11 -6.90
C ASP A 24 7.08 -5.00 -5.52
N TYR A 25 6.02 -4.19 -5.38
CA TYR A 25 5.42 -3.87 -4.07
C TYR A 25 3.97 -4.31 -3.93
N TYR A 26 3.03 -3.88 -4.78
CA TYR A 26 1.61 -4.19 -4.54
C TYR A 26 1.34 -5.70 -4.55
N THR A 27 1.97 -6.43 -5.47
CA THR A 27 1.89 -7.89 -5.54
C THR A 27 2.62 -8.56 -4.37
N SER A 28 3.80 -8.07 -4.01
CA SER A 28 4.57 -8.59 -2.87
C SER A 28 3.83 -8.41 -1.54
N VAL A 29 3.27 -7.22 -1.30
CA VAL A 29 2.46 -6.92 -0.10
C VAL A 29 1.21 -7.78 -0.05
N ASP A 30 0.50 -7.98 -1.16
CA ASP A 30 -0.67 -8.87 -1.20
C ASP A 30 -0.28 -10.32 -0.83
N ASN A 31 0.85 -10.81 -1.33
CA ASN A 31 1.35 -12.14 -0.99
C ASN A 31 1.73 -12.26 0.50
N LEU A 32 2.40 -11.25 1.06
CA LEU A 32 2.70 -11.20 2.49
C LEU A 32 1.42 -11.20 3.34
N CYS A 33 0.40 -10.44 2.92
CA CYS A 33 -0.90 -10.43 3.59
C CYS A 33 -1.54 -11.83 3.59
N ARG A 34 -1.51 -12.55 2.46
CA ARG A 34 -2.04 -13.94 2.39
C ARG A 34 -1.30 -14.87 3.36
N ASN A 35 0.02 -14.74 3.45
CA ASN A 35 0.82 -15.53 4.41
C ASN A 35 0.44 -15.21 5.85
N ALA A 36 0.29 -13.93 6.19
CA ALA A 36 -0.11 -13.50 7.52
C ALA A 36 -1.54 -13.95 7.88
N TYR A 37 -2.48 -13.96 6.92
CA TYR A 37 -3.81 -14.52 7.12
C TYR A 37 -3.78 -16.02 7.46
N ASN A 38 -2.94 -16.80 6.76
CA ASN A 38 -2.81 -18.22 7.06
C ASN A 38 -2.30 -18.45 8.50
N ILE A 39 -1.41 -17.58 9.00
CA ILE A 39 -0.96 -17.63 10.39
C ILE A 39 -2.10 -17.26 11.35
N LEU A 40 -2.86 -16.20 11.05
CA LEU A 40 -4.01 -15.79 11.86
C LEU A 40 -5.05 -16.91 11.98
N SER A 41 -5.42 -17.56 10.87
CA SER A 41 -6.39 -18.67 10.90
C SER A 41 -5.91 -19.83 11.78
N ARG A 42 -4.61 -20.12 11.81
CA ARG A 42 -4.04 -21.15 12.71
C ARG A 42 -4.04 -20.70 14.17
N LEU A 43 -3.86 -19.41 14.44
CA LEU A 43 -3.95 -18.86 15.80
C LEU A 43 -5.39 -18.86 16.33
N GLU A 44 -6.36 -18.50 15.49
CA GLU A 44 -7.79 -18.50 15.83
C GLU A 44 -8.28 -19.92 16.18
N GLN A 45 -7.77 -20.96 15.50
CA GLN A 45 -8.14 -22.36 15.77
C GLN A 45 -7.57 -22.94 17.07
N LYS A 46 -6.54 -22.33 17.65
CA LYS A 46 -5.82 -22.89 18.80
C LYS A 46 -6.32 -22.40 20.16
N GLU A 47 -7.34 -21.54 20.21
CA GLU A 47 -7.85 -20.92 21.46
C GLU A 47 -6.73 -20.43 22.40
N GLU A 48 -5.68 -19.82 21.83
CA GLU A 48 -4.46 -19.54 22.58
C GLU A 48 -4.46 -18.10 23.15
N HIS A 49 -4.47 -18.05 24.49
CA HIS A 49 -4.13 -16.94 25.37
C HIS A 49 -4.92 -15.61 25.22
N THR A 50 -5.67 -15.27 26.27
CA THR A 50 -6.40 -14.00 26.42
C THR A 50 -5.51 -12.76 26.20
N SER A 51 -4.23 -12.86 26.53
CA SER A 51 -3.25 -11.76 26.38
C SER A 51 -2.92 -11.43 24.93
N THR A 52 -3.08 -12.35 23.98
CA THR A 52 -2.76 -12.13 22.56
C THR A 52 -3.97 -11.76 21.69
N ILE A 53 -5.19 -11.87 22.22
CA ILE A 53 -6.45 -11.65 21.48
C ILE A 53 -6.49 -10.27 20.83
N LEU A 54 -6.12 -9.22 21.57
CA LEU A 54 -6.17 -7.85 21.06
C LEU A 54 -5.25 -7.66 19.86
N TYR A 55 -4.01 -8.17 19.95
CA TYR A 55 -3.04 -8.10 18.86
C TYR A 55 -3.55 -8.87 17.63
N ILE A 56 -4.06 -10.09 17.82
CA ILE A 56 -4.60 -10.93 16.73
C ILE A 56 -5.76 -10.22 16.02
N SER A 57 -6.73 -9.68 16.77
CA SER A 57 -7.87 -8.96 16.23
C SER A 57 -7.43 -7.71 15.43
N MET A 58 -6.46 -6.96 15.96
CA MET A 58 -5.93 -5.79 15.27
C MET A 58 -5.10 -6.15 14.03
N SER A 59 -4.33 -7.23 14.07
CA SER A 59 -3.62 -7.76 12.90
C SER A 59 -4.61 -8.14 11.80
N LYS A 60 -5.72 -8.80 12.13
CA LYS A 60 -6.77 -9.13 11.15
C LYS A 60 -7.31 -7.88 10.46
N LYS A 61 -7.75 -6.89 11.24
CA LYS A 61 -8.23 -5.60 10.71
C LYS A 61 -7.19 -4.89 9.85
N PHE A 62 -5.92 -4.92 10.27
CA PHE A 62 -4.82 -4.36 9.50
C PHE A 62 -4.65 -5.04 8.14
N LEU A 63 -4.66 -6.37 8.09
CA LEU A 63 -4.53 -7.12 6.85
C LEU A 63 -5.76 -6.94 5.93
N GLU A 64 -6.96 -6.75 6.48
CA GLU A 64 -8.18 -6.45 5.70
C GLU A 64 -8.01 -5.10 4.99
N GLN A 65 -7.56 -4.08 5.72
CA GLN A 65 -7.31 -2.76 5.17
C GLN A 65 -6.16 -2.74 4.15
N LEU A 66 -5.12 -3.55 4.36
CA LEU A 66 -4.06 -3.69 3.36
C LEU A 66 -4.52 -4.37 2.08
N ARG A 67 -5.42 -5.36 2.18
CA ARG A 67 -5.97 -6.02 1.00
C ARG A 67 -6.85 -5.06 0.20
N GLU A 68 -7.69 -4.27 0.86
CA GLU A 68 -8.44 -3.19 0.19
C GLU A 68 -7.48 -2.22 -0.50
N PHE A 69 -6.41 -1.80 0.19
CA PHE A 69 -5.38 -0.94 -0.37
C PHE A 69 -4.72 -1.52 -1.62
N THR A 70 -4.26 -2.79 -1.59
CA THR A 70 -3.59 -3.40 -2.74
C THR A 70 -4.55 -3.57 -3.91
N ILE A 71 -5.81 -3.93 -3.68
CA ILE A 71 -6.85 -3.99 -4.72
C ILE A 71 -7.04 -2.61 -5.36
N LEU A 72 -7.24 -1.56 -4.57
CA LEU A 72 -7.39 -0.20 -5.07
C LEU A 72 -6.19 0.24 -5.91
N ARG A 73 -4.97 -0.12 -5.51
CA ARG A 73 -3.77 0.18 -6.28
C ARG A 73 -3.72 -0.55 -7.61
N LYS A 74 -3.98 -1.85 -7.61
CA LYS A 74 -3.84 -2.70 -8.79
C LYS A 74 -4.96 -2.52 -9.80
N GLU A 75 -6.20 -2.43 -9.32
CA GLU A 75 -7.39 -2.45 -10.17
C GLU A 75 -7.89 -1.06 -10.55
N ILE A 76 -7.49 -0.02 -9.81
CA ILE A 76 -7.94 1.36 -10.05
C ILE A 76 -6.76 2.27 -10.36
N MET A 77 -5.77 2.36 -9.47
CA MET A 77 -4.69 3.35 -9.60
C MET A 77 -3.78 3.08 -10.79
N VAL A 78 -3.34 1.84 -10.98
CA VAL A 78 -2.45 1.48 -12.10
C VAL A 78 -3.14 1.72 -13.46
N PRO A 79 -4.39 1.25 -13.70
CA PRO A 79 -5.13 1.61 -14.91
C PRO A 79 -5.34 3.11 -15.10
N TYR A 80 -5.68 3.83 -14.02
CA TYR A 80 -5.81 5.29 -14.04
C TYR A 80 -4.51 5.97 -14.50
N ILE A 81 -3.36 5.52 -14.00
CA ILE A 81 -2.05 6.05 -14.41
C ILE A 81 -1.77 5.74 -15.88
N GLY A 82 -2.15 4.57 -16.38
CA GLY A 82 -2.09 4.23 -17.80
C GLY A 82 -2.87 5.21 -18.67
N GLU A 83 -4.13 5.48 -18.32
CA GLU A 83 -4.98 6.46 -19.00
C GLU A 83 -4.42 7.89 -18.91
N LEU A 84 -3.93 8.30 -17.73
CA LEU A 84 -3.32 9.60 -17.51
C LEU A 84 -2.07 9.78 -18.40
N ASN A 85 -1.21 8.77 -18.44
CA ASN A 85 -0.01 8.78 -19.27
C ASN A 85 -0.36 8.84 -20.77
N LYS A 86 -1.36 8.06 -21.21
CA LYS A 86 -1.86 8.12 -22.59
C LYS A 86 -2.34 9.51 -22.97
N LYS A 87 -3.19 10.12 -22.14
CA LYS A 87 -3.69 11.48 -22.37
C LYS A 87 -2.58 12.52 -22.44
N ALA A 88 -1.56 12.40 -21.58
CA ALA A 88 -0.40 13.29 -21.59
C ALA A 88 0.40 13.15 -22.90
N LEU A 89 0.62 11.92 -23.38
CA LEU A 89 1.30 11.66 -24.65
C LEU A 89 0.51 12.20 -25.87
N GLU A 90 -0.81 12.07 -25.84
CA GLU A 90 -1.72 12.56 -26.88
C GLU A 90 -1.93 14.08 -26.81
N LYS A 91 -1.34 14.78 -25.81
CA LYS A 91 -1.55 16.21 -25.53
C LYS A 91 -3.04 16.55 -25.39
N HIS A 92 -3.80 15.65 -24.78
CA HIS A 92 -5.22 15.84 -24.54
C HIS A 92 -5.45 17.06 -23.65
N ASP A 93 -6.46 17.88 -23.97
CA ASP A 93 -6.90 18.98 -23.11
C ASP A 93 -8.25 18.63 -22.46
N CYS A 94 -8.20 18.35 -21.16
CA CYS A 94 -9.38 18.03 -20.36
C CYS A 94 -10.37 19.21 -20.25
N ASN A 95 -9.95 20.47 -20.44
CA ASN A 95 -10.84 21.63 -20.40
C ASN A 95 -11.78 21.69 -21.60
N THR A 96 -11.33 21.20 -22.75
CA THR A 96 -12.09 21.25 -24.01
C THR A 96 -12.74 19.91 -24.35
N CYS A 97 -12.71 18.95 -23.43
CA CYS A 97 -13.24 17.61 -23.67
C CYS A 97 -14.78 17.67 -23.85
N SER A 98 -15.23 17.34 -25.07
CA SER A 98 -16.62 17.45 -25.54
C SER A 98 -17.61 16.52 -24.81
N GLY A 99 -17.11 15.59 -23.99
CA GLY A 99 -17.90 14.84 -23.02
C GLY A 99 -17.15 14.84 -21.69
N LYS A 100 -17.62 15.66 -20.74
CA LYS A 100 -17.16 15.77 -19.33
C LYS A 100 -16.18 14.67 -18.94
N CYS A 101 -14.89 14.99 -18.88
CA CYS A 101 -13.89 14.03 -18.44
C CYS A 101 -14.34 13.43 -17.08
N THR A 102 -14.69 12.15 -17.07
CA THR A 102 -15.24 11.46 -15.88
C THR A 102 -14.15 11.01 -14.91
N MET A 103 -12.89 11.22 -15.28
CA MET A 103 -11.75 10.82 -14.47
C MET A 103 -11.62 11.75 -13.26
N GLN A 104 -11.70 11.17 -12.07
CA GLN A 104 -11.63 11.91 -10.81
C GLN A 104 -10.17 12.17 -10.40
N HIS A 105 -9.44 12.98 -11.18
CA HIS A 105 -7.99 13.15 -11.05
C HIS A 105 -7.53 13.53 -9.62
N THR A 106 -8.18 14.52 -9.01
CA THR A 106 -7.86 14.97 -7.65
C THR A 106 -8.20 13.92 -6.59
N THR A 107 -9.32 13.21 -6.75
CA THR A 107 -9.71 12.11 -5.85
C THR A 107 -8.67 10.99 -5.85
N GLN A 108 -8.04 10.68 -6.99
CA GLN A 108 -7.01 9.65 -7.05
C GLN A 108 -5.75 10.01 -6.24
N VAL A 109 -5.27 11.26 -6.34
CA VAL A 109 -4.10 11.69 -5.57
C VAL A 109 -4.42 11.83 -4.08
N ALA A 110 -5.62 12.32 -3.75
CA ALA A 110 -6.08 12.42 -2.37
C ALA A 110 -6.20 11.03 -1.72
N SER A 111 -6.80 10.05 -2.42
CA SER A 111 -6.99 8.70 -1.91
C SER A 111 -5.66 7.97 -1.65
N LEU A 112 -4.61 8.27 -2.44
CA LEU A 112 -3.25 7.78 -2.18
C LEU A 112 -2.78 8.18 -0.79
N LYS A 113 -2.76 9.48 -0.52
CA LYS A 113 -2.26 10.05 0.74
C LYS A 113 -3.11 9.64 1.94
N GLU A 114 -4.44 9.65 1.78
CA GLU A 114 -5.36 9.25 2.84
C GLU A 114 -5.13 7.79 3.26
N SER A 115 -4.98 6.89 2.28
CA SER A 115 -4.72 5.49 2.56
C SER A 115 -3.37 5.26 3.26
N HIS A 116 -2.33 6.04 2.93
CA HIS A 116 -1.05 5.97 3.63
C HIS A 116 -1.21 6.32 5.11
N GLN A 117 -1.90 7.43 5.39
CA GLN A 117 -2.13 7.88 6.75
C GLN A 117 -2.94 6.86 7.55
N LYS A 118 -4.01 6.31 6.97
CA LYS A 118 -4.85 5.29 7.60
C LYS A 118 -4.06 4.03 7.94
N ILE A 119 -3.22 3.55 7.02
CA ILE A 119 -2.39 2.36 7.23
C ILE A 119 -1.33 2.61 8.31
N LYS A 120 -0.63 3.75 8.24
CA LYS A 120 0.37 4.17 9.25
C LYS A 120 -0.25 4.24 10.65
N GLU A 121 -1.47 4.77 10.77
CA GLU A 121 -2.20 4.84 12.04
C GLU A 121 -2.53 3.44 12.60
N ILE A 122 -3.02 2.52 11.74
CA ILE A 122 -3.34 1.16 12.18
C ILE A 122 -2.06 0.43 12.62
N LEU A 123 -0.96 0.57 11.89
CA LEU A 123 0.36 0.02 12.24
C LEU A 123 0.85 0.53 13.59
N TYR A 124 0.78 1.83 13.82
CA TYR A 124 1.15 2.44 15.10
C TYR A 124 0.34 1.84 16.26
N ARG A 125 -0.99 1.75 16.10
CA ARG A 125 -1.86 1.15 17.12
C ARG A 125 -1.53 -0.34 17.34
N LEU A 126 -1.21 -1.07 16.27
CA LEU A 126 -0.84 -2.49 16.34
C LEU A 126 0.49 -2.70 17.09
N GLN A 127 1.47 -1.82 16.89
CA GLN A 127 2.74 -1.83 17.62
C GLN A 127 2.53 -1.54 19.12
N MET A 128 1.62 -0.64 19.47
CA MET A 128 1.29 -0.30 20.86
C MET A 128 0.67 -1.46 21.66
N VAL A 129 -0.03 -2.38 20.99
CA VAL A 129 -0.63 -3.57 21.63
C VAL A 129 0.22 -4.81 21.49
N ALA A 130 1.39 -4.72 20.85
CA ALA A 130 2.29 -5.84 20.66
C ALA A 130 2.99 -6.20 21.97
N LEU A 131 2.93 -7.48 22.33
CA LEU A 131 3.58 -7.97 23.54
C LEU A 131 5.10 -8.07 23.33
N PRO A 132 5.91 -7.71 24.33
CA PRO A 132 7.36 -7.78 24.23
C PRO A 132 7.81 -9.24 24.06
N LEU A 133 8.63 -9.51 23.06
CA LEU A 133 9.09 -10.88 22.76
C LEU A 133 10.22 -11.37 23.70
N TYR A 134 10.77 -10.50 24.54
CA TYR A 134 11.89 -10.76 25.44
C TYR A 134 11.48 -11.00 26.91
N SER A 135 10.19 -11.07 27.21
CA SER A 135 9.71 -11.37 28.56
C SER A 135 9.86 -12.86 28.88
N ASP A 136 9.91 -13.22 30.16
CA ASP A 136 9.90 -14.61 30.66
C ASP A 136 8.62 -15.40 30.27
N ILE A 137 7.71 -14.76 29.53
CA ILE A 137 6.44 -15.31 29.07
C ILE A 137 6.66 -16.05 27.74
N GLN A 138 6.40 -17.36 27.75
CA GLN A 138 6.39 -18.15 26.51
C GLN A 138 5.13 -17.87 25.69
N TYR A 139 5.26 -17.05 24.65
CA TYR A 139 4.19 -16.87 23.65
C TYR A 139 4.15 -18.02 22.64
N PRO A 140 2.96 -18.31 22.07
CA PRO A 140 2.83 -19.26 20.98
C PRO A 140 3.80 -19.01 19.83
N ALA A 141 4.35 -20.07 19.24
CA ALA A 141 5.28 -19.93 18.11
C ALA A 141 4.63 -19.21 16.92
N GLU A 142 3.33 -19.43 16.69
CA GLU A 142 2.58 -18.75 15.63
C GLU A 142 2.39 -17.25 15.91
N TYR A 143 2.30 -16.82 17.17
CA TYR A 143 2.27 -15.39 17.53
C TYR A 143 3.57 -14.71 17.12
N LYS A 144 4.72 -15.35 17.40
CA LYS A 144 6.04 -14.83 17.01
C LYS A 144 6.17 -14.75 15.48
N LYS A 145 5.68 -15.77 14.75
CA LYS A 145 5.64 -15.74 13.28
C LYS A 145 4.78 -14.60 12.75
N LEU A 146 3.58 -14.41 13.31
CA LEU A 146 2.71 -13.30 12.93
C LEU A 146 3.41 -11.95 13.12
N ARG A 147 4.07 -11.73 14.28
CA ARG A 147 4.83 -10.50 14.53
C ARG A 147 5.91 -10.24 13.49
N ASN A 148 6.62 -11.30 13.08
CA ASN A 148 7.67 -11.19 12.06
C ASN A 148 7.08 -10.84 10.69
N GLU A 149 5.97 -11.48 10.29
CA GLU A 149 5.28 -11.15 9.03
C GLU A 149 4.79 -9.70 9.02
N ILE A 150 4.16 -9.24 10.11
CA ILE A 150 3.73 -7.85 10.25
C ILE A 150 4.90 -6.88 10.13
N MET A 151 6.07 -7.20 10.71
CA MET A 151 7.27 -6.37 10.61
C MET A 151 7.85 -6.32 9.18
N ILE A 152 7.81 -7.43 8.45
CA ILE A 152 8.22 -7.48 7.04
C ILE A 152 7.26 -6.64 6.19
N ILE A 153 5.95 -6.74 6.44
CA ILE A 153 4.93 -5.91 5.79
C ILE A 153 5.17 -4.43 6.09
N ASP A 154 5.38 -4.05 7.35
CA ASP A 154 5.66 -2.67 7.76
C ASP A 154 6.88 -2.08 7.04
N THR A 155 7.97 -2.86 6.96
CA THR A 155 9.17 -2.47 6.21
C THR A 155 8.85 -2.24 4.72
N SER A 156 8.11 -3.17 4.11
CA SER A 156 7.73 -3.08 2.69
C SER A 156 6.82 -1.89 2.40
N LEU A 157 5.90 -1.57 3.32
CA LEU A 157 5.00 -0.43 3.23
C LEU A 157 5.73 0.90 3.41
N THR A 158 6.70 0.96 4.34
CA THR A 158 7.52 2.15 4.54
C THR A 158 8.26 2.52 3.26
N GLU A 159 8.88 1.54 2.61
CA GLU A 159 9.55 1.73 1.32
C GLU A 159 8.57 2.11 0.21
N LEU A 160 7.44 1.40 0.10
CA LEU A 160 6.40 1.70 -0.89
C LEU A 160 5.87 3.13 -0.76
N PHE A 161 5.51 3.54 0.46
CA PHE A 161 4.95 4.87 0.71
C PHE A 161 5.97 5.96 0.38
N TYR A 162 7.25 5.75 0.70
CA TYR A 162 8.30 6.67 0.29
C TYR A 162 8.39 6.80 -1.23
N LEU A 163 8.33 5.69 -1.98
CA LEU A 163 8.34 5.73 -3.45
C LEU A 163 7.08 6.38 -4.04
N GLU A 164 5.91 6.11 -3.48
CA GLU A 164 4.66 6.74 -3.91
C GLU A 164 4.69 8.25 -3.64
N GLU A 165 5.11 8.68 -2.45
CA GLU A 165 5.17 10.09 -2.05
C GLU A 165 6.27 10.87 -2.80
N ALA A 166 7.46 10.29 -2.98
CA ALA A 166 8.62 10.97 -3.56
C ALA A 166 8.68 10.91 -5.09
N CYS A 167 8.12 9.86 -5.71
CA CYS A 167 8.25 9.62 -7.14
C CYS A 167 6.89 9.60 -7.85
N LEU A 168 5.95 8.77 -7.40
CA LEU A 168 4.70 8.55 -8.14
C LEU A 168 3.78 9.77 -8.13
N ILE A 169 3.45 10.28 -6.93
CA ILE A 169 2.53 11.40 -6.75
C ILE A 169 3.02 12.65 -7.50
N PRO A 170 4.30 13.07 -7.41
CA PRO A 170 4.78 14.21 -8.19
C PRO A 170 4.61 14.03 -9.71
N LYS A 171 4.92 12.84 -10.25
CA LYS A 171 4.76 12.54 -11.69
C LYS A 171 3.29 12.51 -12.11
N MET A 172 2.39 12.02 -11.25
CA MET A 172 0.95 12.09 -11.50
C MET A 172 0.48 13.54 -11.57
N ILE A 173 0.90 14.39 -10.63
CA ILE A 173 0.53 15.81 -10.61
C ILE A 173 1.07 16.52 -11.87
N GLU A 174 2.31 16.24 -12.27
CA GLU A 174 2.89 16.79 -13.50
C GLU A 174 2.08 16.39 -14.74
N ALA A 175 1.75 15.09 -14.87
CA ALA A 175 0.94 14.60 -15.99
C ALA A 175 -0.47 15.22 -15.99
N GLN A 176 -1.12 15.35 -14.82
CA GLN A 176 -2.42 16.01 -14.69
C GLN A 176 -2.37 17.48 -15.15
N ARG A 177 -1.31 18.21 -14.78
CA ARG A 177 -1.10 19.60 -15.22
C ARG A 177 -0.93 19.69 -16.73
N SER A 178 -0.18 18.76 -17.33
CA SER A 178 0.08 18.76 -18.78
C SER A 178 -1.17 18.59 -19.63
N ILE A 179 -2.23 17.98 -19.07
CA ILE A 179 -3.53 17.78 -19.74
C ILE A 179 -4.61 18.75 -19.26
N HIS A 180 -4.24 19.78 -18.50
CA HIS A 180 -5.15 20.74 -17.87
C HIS A 180 -6.24 20.11 -16.99
N ALA A 181 -5.98 18.95 -16.39
CA ALA A 181 -6.87 18.31 -15.42
C ALA A 181 -6.69 18.93 -14.02
N TYR A 182 -6.91 20.25 -13.92
CA TYR A 182 -6.84 20.96 -12.66
C TYR A 182 -8.14 20.74 -11.87
N SER A 183 -8.01 20.37 -10.59
CA SER A 183 -9.04 20.62 -9.57
C SER A 183 -8.39 21.29 -8.37
#